data_AF-G5ADL5-F1
#
_entry.id   AF-G5ADL5-F1
#
_cell.length_a   1.000
_cell.length_b   1.000
_cell.length_c   1.000
_cell.angle_alpha   90.00
_cell.angle_beta   90.00
_cell.angle_gamma   90.00
#
_symmetry.space_group_name_H-M   'P 1'
#
loop_
_entity.id
_entity.type
_entity.pdbx_description
1 polymer ?
#
loop_
_entity_poly.entity_id
_entity_poly.type
_entity_poly.pdbx_seq_one_letter_code
_entity_poly.pdbx_strand_id
1 'polypeptide(L)'
;MSIASLAPANSKKSRTTALNSFNAFLECENVTTDAAHKLIDADKTGKVLKIMLDKYAYSLARSTDKVLSTNTCLAYFGNVKNWLLDKYPQQGAIVKPQLQKILSGLGKYCSNREDGALEKKAPPCSKQDLETIVRLLYTSDSADTIYFDAAVVVTMWHLYGRSSDAEQREKHQLSILPGKS
;
A
#
# COMPACT_ATOMS: atom_id res chain seq x y z
N MET A 1 19.26 -25.21 24.11
CA MET A 1 17.83 -24.79 24.20
C MET A 1 17.70 -23.46 23.47
N SER A 2 16.84 -23.38 22.44
CA SER A 2 16.61 -22.14 21.70
C SER A 2 15.65 -21.25 22.47
N ILE A 3 15.94 -19.94 22.57
CA ILE A 3 15.08 -18.96 23.26
C ILE A 3 13.65 -18.95 22.66
N ALA A 4 13.50 -19.37 21.41
CA ALA A 4 12.21 -19.52 20.74
C ALA A 4 11.28 -20.59 21.38
N SER A 5 11.82 -21.59 22.09
CA SER A 5 10.99 -22.63 22.73
C SER A 5 10.24 -22.11 23.96
N LEU A 6 10.72 -21.02 24.58
CA LEU A 6 10.16 -20.39 25.78
C LEU A 6 8.99 -19.43 25.49
N ALA A 7 8.67 -19.17 24.22
CA ALA A 7 7.56 -18.29 23.87
C ALA A 7 6.21 -18.90 24.31
N PRO A 8 5.31 -18.13 24.95
CA PRO A 8 3.98 -18.59 25.32
C PRO A 8 3.22 -19.17 24.11
N ALA A 9 2.43 -20.23 24.32
CA ALA A 9 1.67 -20.89 23.25
C ALA A 9 0.81 -19.91 22.41
N ASN A 10 0.23 -18.90 23.06
CA ASN A 10 -0.56 -17.85 22.41
C ASN A 10 0.27 -16.98 21.45
N SER A 11 1.55 -16.74 21.76
CA SER A 11 2.48 -15.99 20.90
C SER A 11 2.84 -16.80 19.64
N LYS A 12 3.04 -18.12 19.78
CA LYS A 12 3.29 -19.02 18.64
C LYS A 12 2.10 -19.03 17.68
N LYS A 13 0.87 -19.13 18.20
CA LYS A 13 -0.37 -19.10 17.40
C LYS A 13 -0.53 -17.77 16.66
N SER A 14 -0.27 -16.65 17.34
CA SER A 14 -0.32 -15.31 16.72
C SER A 14 0.68 -15.16 15.56
N ARG A 15 1.92 -15.64 15.74
CA ARG A 15 2.94 -15.68 14.66
C ARG A 15 2.47 -16.51 13.47
N THR A 16 1.91 -17.69 13.70
CA THR A 16 1.38 -18.54 12.61
C THR A 16 0.26 -17.84 11.84
N THR A 17 -0.70 -17.21 12.53
CA THR A 17 -1.78 -16.47 11.87
C THR A 17 -1.23 -15.33 10.99
N ALA A 18 -0.26 -14.57 11.50
CA ALA A 18 0.37 -13.50 10.74
C ALA A 18 1.12 -14.02 9.51
N LEU A 19 1.79 -15.18 9.61
CA LEU A 19 2.47 -15.81 8.47
C LEU A 19 1.47 -16.34 7.43
N ASN A 20 0.33 -16.89 7.86
CA ASN A 20 -0.73 -17.29 6.94
C ASN A 20 -1.31 -16.08 6.18
N SER A 21 -1.51 -14.96 6.88
CA SER A 21 -1.91 -13.70 6.24
C SER A 21 -0.89 -13.20 5.22
N PHE A 22 0.40 -13.38 5.49
CA PHE A 22 1.47 -13.01 4.57
C PHE A 22 1.52 -13.93 3.34
N ASN A 23 1.34 -15.24 3.51
CA ASN A 23 1.28 -16.17 2.39
C ASN A 23 0.06 -15.89 1.49
N ALA A 24 -1.11 -15.62 2.07
CA ALA A 24 -2.28 -15.21 1.31
C ALA A 24 -2.03 -13.92 0.51
N PHE A 25 -1.30 -12.95 1.10
CA PHE A 25 -0.87 -11.76 0.37
C PHE A 25 0.05 -12.09 -0.81
N LEU A 26 1.03 -12.99 -0.63
CA LEU A 26 1.92 -13.41 -1.72
C LEU A 26 1.14 -14.12 -2.85
N GLU A 27 0.18 -14.98 -2.50
CA GLU A 27 -0.71 -15.63 -3.45
C GLU A 27 -1.53 -14.62 -4.27
N CYS A 28 -2.07 -13.58 -3.62
CA CYS A 28 -2.76 -12.48 -4.31
C CYS A 28 -1.85 -11.70 -5.27
N GLU A 29 -0.56 -11.57 -4.95
CA GLU A 29 0.44 -10.96 -5.85
C GLU A 29 0.94 -11.94 -6.92
N ASN A 30 0.41 -13.17 -6.99
CA ASN A 30 0.89 -14.26 -7.85
C ASN A 30 2.36 -14.62 -7.63
N VAL A 31 2.86 -14.47 -6.40
CA VAL A 31 4.23 -14.80 -6.00
C VAL A 31 4.19 -16.01 -5.09
N THR A 32 4.93 -17.07 -5.42
CA THR A 32 5.09 -18.20 -4.51
C THR A 32 6.04 -17.85 -3.38
N THR A 33 5.86 -18.44 -2.19
CA THR A 33 6.75 -18.22 -1.04
C THR A 33 8.21 -18.53 -1.38
N ASP A 34 8.47 -19.56 -2.19
CA ASP A 34 9.82 -19.92 -2.65
C ASP A 34 10.41 -18.87 -3.60
N ALA A 35 9.60 -18.34 -4.52
CA ALA A 35 10.04 -17.26 -5.41
C ALA A 35 10.36 -15.98 -4.62
N ALA A 36 9.52 -15.64 -3.63
CA ALA A 36 9.77 -14.54 -2.72
C ALA A 36 11.11 -14.69 -1.98
N HIS A 37 11.42 -15.89 -1.47
CA HIS A 37 12.69 -16.17 -0.82
C HIS A 37 13.88 -16.06 -1.77
N LYS A 38 13.78 -16.63 -2.99
CA LYS A 38 14.84 -16.52 -4.01
C LYS A 38 15.17 -15.07 -4.35
N LEU A 39 14.15 -14.20 -4.45
CA LEU A 39 14.34 -12.78 -4.71
C LEU A 39 15.09 -12.08 -3.56
N ILE A 40 14.79 -12.43 -2.30
CA ILE A 40 15.49 -11.86 -1.13
C ILE A 40 16.93 -12.40 -1.04
N ASP A 41 17.14 -13.67 -1.37
CA ASP A 41 18.47 -14.29 -1.36
C ASP A 41 19.43 -13.68 -2.38
N ALA A 42 18.89 -13.34 -3.57
CA ALA A 42 19.62 -12.68 -4.64
C ALA A 42 19.96 -11.22 -4.30
N ASP A 43 19.18 -10.55 -3.45
CA ASP A 43 19.39 -9.16 -3.09
C ASP A 43 20.14 -8.99 -1.75
N LYS A 44 21.44 -8.70 -1.83
CA LYS A 44 22.27 -8.42 -0.65
C LYS A 44 22.04 -7.03 -0.05
N THR A 45 21.38 -6.12 -0.77
CA THR A 45 21.11 -4.76 -0.30
C THR A 45 19.91 -4.69 0.65
N GLY A 46 19.08 -5.75 0.69
CA GLY A 46 17.86 -5.82 1.50
C GLY A 46 16.69 -5.00 0.96
N LYS A 47 16.82 -4.34 -0.20
CA LYS A 47 15.75 -3.58 -0.86
C LYS A 47 14.53 -4.45 -1.15
N VAL A 48 14.72 -5.67 -1.64
CA VAL A 48 13.63 -6.62 -1.91
C VAL A 48 12.88 -6.95 -0.62
N LEU A 49 13.61 -7.24 0.46
CA LEU A 49 13.02 -7.49 1.78
C LEU A 49 12.18 -6.29 2.26
N LYS A 50 12.73 -5.07 2.13
CA LYS A 50 12.01 -3.83 2.46
C LYS A 50 10.74 -3.66 1.62
N ILE A 51 10.84 -3.78 0.29
CA ILE A 51 9.71 -3.61 -0.64
C ILE A 51 8.60 -4.61 -0.34
N MET A 52 8.96 -5.86 -0.08
CA MET A 52 7.99 -6.91 0.22
C MET A 52 7.23 -6.63 1.52
N LEU A 53 7.93 -6.19 2.57
CA LEU A 53 7.30 -5.79 3.82
C LEU A 53 6.46 -4.50 3.67
N ASP A 54 6.88 -3.56 2.83
CA ASP A 54 6.14 -2.33 2.55
C ASP A 54 4.81 -2.63 1.85
N LYS A 55 4.84 -3.45 0.79
CA LYS A 55 3.63 -3.93 0.11
C LYS A 55 2.70 -4.70 1.05
N TYR A 56 3.26 -5.53 1.93
CA TYR A 56 2.47 -6.24 2.93
C TYR A 56 1.84 -5.29 3.95
N ALA A 57 2.57 -4.26 4.43
CA ALA A 57 1.98 -3.23 5.29
C ALA A 57 0.81 -2.53 4.58
N TYR A 58 0.97 -2.23 3.29
CA TYR A 58 -0.09 -1.65 2.47
C TYR A 58 -1.32 -2.57 2.34
N SER A 59 -1.13 -3.87 2.12
CA SER A 59 -2.25 -4.82 2.02
C SER A 59 -3.02 -4.94 3.35
N LEU A 60 -2.33 -4.92 4.49
CA LEU A 60 -2.98 -4.88 5.81
C LEU A 60 -3.79 -3.59 6.00
N ALA A 61 -3.19 -2.45 5.64
CA ALA A 61 -3.81 -1.13 5.71
C ALA A 61 -5.04 -0.98 4.78
N ARG A 62 -5.10 -1.75 3.68
CA ARG A 62 -6.18 -1.65 2.70
C ARG A 62 -7.08 -2.88 2.61
N SER A 63 -7.01 -3.78 3.61
CA SER A 63 -7.85 -4.98 3.68
C SER A 63 -9.33 -4.64 3.50
N THR A 64 -9.91 -5.07 2.38
CA THR A 64 -11.30 -4.79 1.96
C THR A 64 -12.31 -5.72 2.60
N ASP A 65 -11.91 -6.97 2.86
CA ASP A 65 -12.82 -8.02 3.33
C ASP A 65 -13.16 -7.86 4.81
N LYS A 66 -12.19 -7.33 5.58
CA LYS A 66 -12.36 -7.02 7.00
C LYS A 66 -11.35 -5.96 7.40
N VAL A 67 -11.85 -4.77 7.73
CA VAL A 67 -11.05 -3.69 8.30
C VAL A 67 -10.40 -4.19 9.59
N LEU A 68 -9.10 -4.43 9.54
CA LEU A 68 -8.31 -4.86 10.70
C LEU A 68 -8.15 -3.70 11.68
N SER A 69 -8.25 -3.94 12.99
CA SER A 69 -7.91 -2.89 13.95
C SER A 69 -6.43 -2.54 13.88
N THR A 70 -6.06 -1.32 14.29
CA THR A 70 -4.66 -0.84 14.30
C THR A 70 -3.75 -1.83 15.00
N ASN A 71 -4.15 -2.29 16.18
CA ASN A 71 -3.39 -3.27 16.97
C ASN A 71 -3.18 -4.59 16.21
N THR A 72 -4.17 -5.04 15.43
CA THR A 72 -4.06 -6.27 14.64
C THR A 72 -3.11 -6.09 13.45
N CYS A 73 -3.19 -4.97 12.73
CA CYS A 73 -2.26 -4.63 11.65
C CYS A 73 -0.82 -4.61 12.15
N LEU A 74 -0.57 -3.91 13.26
CA LEU A 74 0.75 -3.79 13.85
C LEU A 74 1.28 -5.13 14.34
N ALA A 75 0.42 -5.98 14.93
CA ALA A 75 0.79 -7.32 15.35
C ALA A 75 1.15 -8.22 14.15
N TYR A 76 0.38 -8.18 13.08
CA TYR A 76 0.63 -9.00 11.89
C TYR A 76 1.92 -8.59 11.20
N PHE A 77 2.09 -7.30 10.94
CA PHE A 77 3.33 -6.76 10.38
C PHE A 77 4.53 -7.06 11.29
N GLY A 78 4.39 -6.85 12.60
CA GLY A 78 5.46 -7.09 13.58
C GLY A 78 5.94 -8.54 13.58
N ASN A 79 5.03 -9.50 13.57
CA ASN A 79 5.36 -10.93 13.52
C ASN A 79 6.07 -11.33 12.23
N VAL A 80 5.56 -10.88 11.07
CA VAL A 80 6.15 -11.19 9.75
C VAL A 80 7.52 -10.53 9.60
N LYS A 81 7.62 -9.25 9.98
CA LYS A 81 8.89 -8.51 10.00
C LYS A 81 9.93 -9.27 10.82
N ASN A 82 9.60 -9.62 12.06
CA ASN A 82 10.55 -10.32 12.94
C ASN A 82 10.94 -11.69 12.36
N TRP A 83 9.99 -12.45 11.81
CA TRP A 83 10.30 -13.73 11.16
C TRP A 83 11.23 -13.58 9.95
N LEU A 84 11.04 -12.56 9.11
CA LEU A 84 11.94 -12.29 7.98
C LEU A 84 13.32 -11.78 8.45
N LEU A 85 13.38 -10.97 9.51
CA LEU A 85 14.65 -10.51 10.08
C LEU A 85 15.44 -11.63 10.75
N ASP A 86 14.77 -12.61 11.36
CA ASP A 86 15.39 -13.84 11.88
C ASP A 86 16.02 -14.65 10.72
N LYS A 87 15.34 -14.73 9.57
CA LYS A 87 15.80 -15.47 8.39
C LYS A 87 16.90 -14.74 7.61
N TYR A 88 16.85 -13.41 7.57
CA TYR A 88 17.74 -12.56 6.79
C TYR A 88 18.44 -11.51 7.67
N PRO A 89 19.30 -11.92 8.62
CA PRO A 89 19.88 -11.00 9.60
C PRO A 89 20.78 -9.93 8.96
N GLN A 90 21.51 -10.27 7.90
CA GLN A 90 22.42 -9.35 7.20
C GLN A 90 21.66 -8.25 6.46
N GLN A 91 20.75 -8.63 5.55
CA GLN A 91 19.86 -7.68 4.87
C GLN A 91 19.01 -6.90 5.87
N GLY A 92 18.54 -7.59 6.91
CA GLY A 92 17.73 -7.04 7.97
C GLY A 92 18.42 -5.90 8.72
N ALA A 93 19.71 -6.04 9.05
CA ALA A 93 20.48 -4.98 9.69
C ALA A 93 20.55 -3.72 8.82
N ILE A 94 20.66 -3.87 7.50
CA ILE A 94 20.73 -2.76 6.53
C ILE A 94 19.41 -1.98 6.49
N VAL A 95 18.28 -2.68 6.39
CA VAL A 95 16.97 -2.04 6.17
C VAL A 95 16.17 -1.79 7.45
N LYS A 96 16.67 -2.18 8.62
CA LYS A 96 15.99 -2.04 9.92
C LYS A 96 15.43 -0.63 10.15
N PRO A 97 16.16 0.48 9.91
CA PRO A 97 15.60 1.83 10.10
C PRO A 97 14.42 2.12 9.17
N GLN A 98 14.46 1.61 7.93
CA GLN A 98 13.38 1.78 6.95
C GLN A 98 12.14 0.98 7.35
N LEU A 99 12.33 -0.25 7.84
CA LEU A 99 11.22 -1.09 8.33
C LEU A 99 10.52 -0.48 9.55
N GLN A 100 11.24 0.25 10.40
CA GLN A 100 10.62 1.00 11.50
C GLN A 100 9.78 2.17 10.99
N LYS A 101 10.25 2.89 9.97
CA LYS A 101 9.43 3.95 9.33
C LYS A 101 8.14 3.39 8.73
N ILE A 102 8.20 2.23 8.08
CA ILE A 102 7.02 1.53 7.55
C ILE A 102 6.05 1.17 8.70
N LEU A 103 6.55 0.60 9.79
CA LEU A 103 5.71 0.27 10.96
C LEU A 103 5.02 1.52 11.55
N SER A 104 5.75 2.61 11.72
CA SER A 104 5.18 3.87 12.23
C SER A 104 4.15 4.47 11.25
N GLY A 105 4.42 4.43 9.95
CA GLY A 105 3.48 4.87 8.92
C GLY A 105 2.19 4.04 8.90
N LEU A 106 2.32 2.72 9.00
CA LEU A 106 1.21 1.78 9.11
C LEU A 106 0.32 2.10 10.33
N GLY A 107 0.94 2.33 11.49
CA GLY A 107 0.22 2.69 12.71
C GLY A 107 -0.59 3.97 12.56
N LYS A 108 0.04 5.04 12.05
CA LYS A 108 -0.64 6.32 11.80
C LYS A 108 -1.82 6.15 10.85
N TYR A 109 -1.62 5.43 9.74
CA TYR A 109 -2.68 5.21 8.76
C TYR A 109 -3.87 4.44 9.36
N CYS A 110 -3.60 3.34 10.07
CA CYS A 110 -4.66 2.55 10.69
C CYS A 110 -5.42 3.33 11.77
N SER A 111 -4.73 4.12 12.60
CA SER A 111 -5.37 4.95 13.61
C SER A 111 -6.25 6.03 13.00
N ASN A 112 -5.75 6.77 12.00
CA ASN A 112 -6.54 7.80 11.31
C ASN A 112 -7.79 7.23 10.63
N ARG A 113 -7.72 5.98 10.17
CA ARG A 113 -8.87 5.26 9.61
C ARG A 113 -9.89 4.84 10.68
N GLU A 114 -9.44 4.43 11.86
CA GLU A 114 -10.31 4.07 12.99
C GLU A 114 -11.03 5.29 13.58
N ASP A 115 -10.32 6.41 13.72
CA ASP A 115 -10.86 7.65 14.29
C ASP A 115 -11.81 8.39 13.34
N GLY A 116 -12.03 7.88 12.12
CA GLY A 116 -12.76 8.59 11.06
C GLY A 116 -12.09 9.92 10.66
N ALA A 117 -10.83 10.10 11.05
CA ALA A 117 -10.01 11.29 10.87
C ALA A 117 -9.39 11.40 9.46
N LEU A 118 -9.79 10.54 8.52
CA LEU A 118 -9.84 10.91 7.11
C LEU A 118 -10.95 11.95 6.95
N GLU A 119 -10.61 13.15 7.42
CA GLU A 119 -11.34 14.40 7.49
C GLU A 119 -12.55 14.47 6.58
N LYS A 120 -13.66 14.99 7.12
CA LYS A 120 -14.82 15.58 6.43
C LYS A 120 -14.56 15.79 4.94
N LYS A 121 -14.69 14.74 4.14
CA LYS A 121 -14.40 14.84 2.71
C LYS A 121 -15.46 15.78 2.15
N ALA A 122 -15.03 16.74 1.32
CA ALA A 122 -15.97 17.35 0.38
C ALA A 122 -16.73 16.20 -0.31
N PRO A 123 -18.04 16.35 -0.57
CA PRO A 123 -18.83 15.31 -1.21
C PRO A 123 -18.06 14.73 -2.41
N PRO A 124 -18.01 13.41 -2.57
CA PRO A 124 -17.31 12.80 -3.69
C PRO A 124 -17.82 13.44 -4.98
N CYS A 125 -16.91 14.02 -5.77
CA CYS A 125 -17.24 14.64 -7.05
C CYS A 125 -18.00 13.62 -7.90
N SER A 126 -19.28 13.88 -8.10
CA SER A 126 -20.14 12.99 -8.87
C SER A 126 -19.83 13.14 -10.35
N LYS A 127 -20.32 12.20 -11.16
CA LYS A 127 -20.22 12.32 -12.62
C LYS A 127 -20.92 13.62 -13.12
N GLN A 128 -21.99 14.04 -12.46
CA GLN A 128 -22.71 15.27 -12.80
C GLN A 128 -21.90 16.53 -12.48
N ASP A 129 -21.16 16.53 -11.37
CA ASP A 129 -20.25 17.62 -11.02
C ASP A 129 -19.11 17.71 -12.04
N LEU A 130 -18.55 16.55 -12.44
CA LEU A 130 -17.53 16.48 -13.49
C LEU A 130 -18.04 17.00 -14.84
N GLU A 131 -19.24 16.57 -15.26
CA GLU A 131 -19.88 17.04 -16.49
C GLU A 131 -20.12 18.56 -16.45
N THR A 132 -20.47 19.10 -15.29
CA THR A 132 -20.66 20.54 -15.09
C THR A 132 -19.33 21.29 -15.21
N ILE A 133 -18.26 20.81 -14.59
CA ILE A 133 -16.92 21.42 -14.67
C ILE A 133 -16.41 21.41 -16.11
N VAL A 134 -16.51 20.28 -16.81
CA VAL A 134 -16.07 20.15 -18.21
C VAL A 134 -16.90 21.07 -19.12
N ARG A 135 -18.21 21.14 -18.91
CA ARG A 135 -19.07 22.05 -19.67
C ARG A 135 -18.68 23.51 -19.44
N LEU A 136 -18.41 23.90 -18.19
CA LEU A 136 -17.96 25.25 -17.84
C LEU A 136 -16.64 25.62 -18.54
N LEU A 137 -15.67 24.71 -18.54
CA LEU A 137 -14.39 24.89 -19.25
C LEU A 137 -14.61 25.12 -20.76
N TYR A 138 -15.51 24.36 -21.38
CA TYR A 138 -15.83 24.54 -22.80
C TYR A 138 -16.65 25.79 -23.12
N THR A 139 -17.37 26.35 -22.14
CA THR A 139 -18.18 27.56 -22.31
C THR A 139 -17.46 28.85 -21.90
N SER A 140 -16.29 28.77 -21.27
CA SER A 140 -15.49 29.95 -20.93
C SER A 140 -14.75 30.49 -22.16
N ASP A 141 -14.78 31.81 -22.33
CA ASP A 141 -14.22 32.53 -23.50
C ASP A 141 -12.68 32.67 -23.45
N SER A 142 -11.98 31.72 -22.82
CA SER A 142 -10.56 31.85 -22.47
C SER A 142 -9.70 30.65 -22.86
N ALA A 143 -8.84 30.90 -23.85
CA ALA A 143 -7.52 30.30 -24.14
C ALA A 143 -7.41 28.87 -24.71
N ASP A 144 -6.33 28.68 -25.48
CA ASP A 144 -5.89 27.48 -26.21
C ASP A 144 -5.71 26.21 -25.34
N THR A 145 -5.92 26.30 -24.01
CA THR A 145 -5.68 25.22 -23.05
C THR A 145 -6.95 24.53 -22.55
N ILE A 146 -8.16 25.00 -22.91
CA ILE A 146 -9.44 24.46 -22.44
C ILE A 146 -9.53 22.94 -22.62
N TYR A 147 -9.10 22.42 -23.77
CA TYR A 147 -9.12 20.98 -24.05
C TYR A 147 -8.14 20.20 -23.17
N PHE A 148 -6.98 20.79 -22.87
CA PHE A 148 -5.99 20.19 -21.97
C PHE A 148 -6.50 20.17 -20.54
N ASP A 149 -7.08 21.27 -20.07
CA ASP A 149 -7.61 21.39 -18.71
C ASP A 149 -8.81 20.44 -18.50
N ALA A 150 -9.70 20.33 -19.49
CA ALA A 150 -10.80 19.36 -19.46
C ALA A 150 -10.27 17.91 -19.45
N ALA A 151 -9.26 17.59 -20.27
CA ALA A 151 -8.65 16.26 -20.29
C ALA A 151 -7.95 15.92 -18.97
N VAL A 152 -7.25 16.87 -18.36
CA VAL A 152 -6.61 16.71 -17.06
C VAL A 152 -7.66 16.44 -15.98
N VAL A 153 -8.72 17.23 -15.92
CA VAL A 153 -9.80 17.06 -14.93
C VAL A 153 -10.46 15.68 -15.05
N VAL A 154 -10.79 15.23 -16.25
CA VAL A 154 -11.39 13.89 -16.48
C VAL A 154 -10.41 12.77 -16.15
N THR A 155 -9.14 12.92 -16.53
CA THR A 155 -8.10 11.92 -16.25
C THR A 155 -7.84 11.83 -14.74
N MET A 156 -7.76 12.96 -14.05
CA MET A 156 -7.60 13.00 -12.60
C MET A 156 -8.81 12.38 -11.89
N TRP A 157 -10.03 12.66 -12.32
CA TRP A 157 -11.21 12.02 -11.75
C TRP A 157 -11.24 10.51 -12.00
N HIS A 158 -10.84 10.06 -13.19
CA HIS A 158 -10.78 8.63 -13.51
C HIS A 158 -9.70 7.88 -12.70
N LEU A 159 -8.53 8.49 -12.54
CA LEU A 159 -7.40 7.90 -11.82
C LEU A 159 -7.54 8.02 -10.30
N TYR A 160 -8.15 9.09 -9.79
CA TYR A 160 -8.11 9.47 -8.37
C TYR A 160 -9.49 9.63 -7.71
N GLY A 161 -10.56 9.82 -8.49
CA GLY A 161 -11.91 10.14 -8.01
C GLY A 161 -12.64 9.05 -7.22
N ARG A 162 -12.05 7.86 -7.06
CA ARG A 162 -12.58 6.80 -6.15
C ARG A 162 -11.81 6.64 -4.84
N SER A 163 -10.70 7.33 -4.67
CA SER A 163 -9.88 7.23 -3.46
C SER A 163 -9.06 8.50 -3.36
N SER A 164 -9.61 9.54 -2.74
CA SER A 164 -8.89 10.77 -2.36
C SER A 164 -7.84 10.50 -1.27
N ASP A 165 -6.96 9.54 -1.50
CA ASP A 165 -5.83 9.13 -0.66
C ASP A 165 -4.77 8.52 -1.58
N ALA A 166 -4.08 9.36 -2.34
CA ALA A 166 -2.82 9.04 -3.00
C ALA A 166 -2.08 10.33 -3.37
N GLU A 167 -1.26 10.82 -2.45
CA GLU A 167 -0.20 11.77 -2.80
C GLU A 167 0.75 11.11 -3.81
N GLN A 168 1.13 11.89 -4.83
CA GLN A 168 2.31 11.70 -5.68
C GLN A 168 2.30 10.54 -6.70
N ARG A 169 1.78 10.81 -7.90
CA ARG A 169 2.32 10.22 -9.13
C ARG A 169 2.70 11.32 -10.11
N GLU A 170 3.94 11.26 -10.58
CA GLU A 170 4.48 12.18 -11.57
C GLU A 170 4.15 11.73 -13.00
N LYS A 171 3.99 12.69 -13.91
CA LYS A 171 3.61 12.52 -15.33
C LYS A 171 4.49 11.51 -16.09
N HIS A 172 5.74 11.32 -15.66
CA HIS A 172 6.68 10.35 -16.26
C HIS A 172 6.29 8.88 -16.04
N GLN A 173 5.30 8.60 -15.18
CA GLN A 173 4.85 7.24 -14.84
C GLN A 173 3.64 6.76 -15.67
N LEU A 174 3.18 7.57 -16.62
CA LEU A 174 2.11 7.22 -17.56
C LEU A 174 2.74 6.66 -18.84
N SER A 175 2.41 5.41 -19.19
CA SER A 175 2.79 4.82 -20.48
C SER A 175 1.61 4.87 -21.45
N ILE A 176 1.89 5.34 -22.67
CA ILE A 176 0.93 5.30 -23.79
C ILE A 176 1.03 3.91 -24.41
N LEU A 177 -0.04 3.12 -24.33
CA LEU A 177 -0.14 1.88 -25.10
C LEU A 177 -0.57 2.21 -26.53
N PRO A 178 0.05 1.60 -27.56
CA PRO A 178 -0.37 1.81 -28.94
C PRO A 178 -1.81 1.32 -29.10
N GLY A 179 -2.68 2.23 -29.55
CA GLY A 179 -4.06 1.90 -29.90
C GLY A 179 -4.07 0.87 -31.03
N LYS A 180 -4.90 -0.17 -30.90
CA LYS A 180 -5.14 -1.10 -32.00
C LYS A 180 -5.82 -0.33 -33.12
N SER A 181 -5.12 -0.25 -34.26
CA SER A 181 -5.67 0.26 -35.52
C SER A 181 -6.65 -0.73 -36.13
#